data_AF-A0A822C4H6-F1
#
_entry.id   AF-A0A822C4H6-F1
#
_cell.length_a   1.000
_cell.length_b   1.000
_cell.length_c   1.000
_cell.angle_alpha   90.00
_cell.angle_beta   90.00
_cell.angle_gamma   90.00
#
_symmetry.space_group_name_H-M   'P 1'
#
loop_
_entity.id
_entity.type
_entity.pdbx_description
1 polymer ?
#
loop_
_entity_poly.entity_id
_entity_poly.type
_entity_poly.pdbx_seq_one_letter_code
_entity_poly.pdbx_strand_id
1 'polypeptide(L)'
;MLRAVQKSFALYKEESSKMKALAAAQQQENEQFQKVDVEKKKLLEQEQELMLKYKKLQLEGKTAQLLLDEGNKRIENSLRKEDFKDVHAAHVLNKSGTEKIKVIDEEMTKLMENVAIIQQKRAHAEHEQSRKKRKLAAEQVLTRAENTHSNL
;
A
#
# COMPACT_ATOMS: atom_id res chain seq x y z
N MET A 1 44.15 -5.21 46.08
CA MET A 1 44.30 -4.42 44.82
C MET A 1 44.26 -5.28 43.57
N LEU A 2 45.20 -6.22 43.35
CA LEU A 2 45.28 -7.05 42.11
C LEU A 2 43.97 -7.78 41.72
N ARG A 3 43.26 -8.41 42.68
CA ARG A 3 41.96 -9.05 42.42
C ARG A 3 40.85 -8.08 42.00
N ALA A 4 40.88 -6.84 42.49
CA ALA A 4 39.89 -5.83 42.14
C ALA A 4 40.12 -5.32 40.71
N VAL A 5 41.39 -5.13 40.33
CA VAL A 5 41.80 -4.74 38.96
C VAL A 5 41.46 -5.83 37.94
N GLN A 6 41.65 -7.11 38.27
CA GLN A 6 41.26 -8.22 37.39
C GLN A 6 39.73 -8.30 37.20
N LYS A 7 38.94 -8.05 38.25
CA LYS A 7 37.48 -8.00 38.17
C LYS A 7 36.98 -6.83 37.32
N SER A 8 37.54 -5.63 37.50
CA SER A 8 37.14 -4.47 36.70
C SER A 8 37.50 -4.63 35.21
N PHE A 9 38.64 -5.25 34.91
CA PHE A 9 39.02 -5.53 33.52
C PHE A 9 38.10 -6.57 32.87
N ALA A 10 37.66 -7.58 33.61
CA ALA A 10 36.68 -8.56 33.13
C ALA A 10 35.32 -7.91 32.84
N LEU A 11 34.83 -7.06 33.75
CA LEU A 11 33.58 -6.30 33.58
C LEU A 11 33.64 -5.37 32.36
N TYR A 12 34.74 -4.62 32.19
CA TYR A 12 34.94 -3.76 31.03
C TYR A 12 34.95 -4.54 29.70
N LYS A 13 35.61 -5.71 29.68
CA LYS A 13 35.64 -6.57 28.49
C LYS A 13 34.24 -7.11 28.17
N GLU A 14 33.46 -7.46 29.18
CA GLU A 14 32.07 -7.90 29.05
C GLU A 14 31.19 -6.77 28.52
N GLU A 15 31.22 -5.58 29.11
CA GLU A 15 30.49 -4.39 28.64
C GLU A 15 30.87 -4.01 27.21
N SER A 16 32.18 -4.03 26.88
CA SER A 16 32.65 -3.75 25.52
C SER A 16 32.09 -4.75 24.50
N SER A 17 31.97 -6.02 24.87
CA SER A 17 31.39 -7.05 24.01
C SER A 17 29.88 -6.86 23.81
N LYS A 18 29.15 -6.48 24.87
CA LYS A 18 27.71 -6.13 24.82
C LYS A 18 27.48 -4.91 23.92
N MET A 19 28.31 -3.87 24.05
CA MET A 19 28.22 -2.66 23.22
C MET A 19 28.47 -2.94 21.73
N LYS A 20 29.46 -3.81 21.40
CA LYS A 20 29.70 -4.22 20.02
C LYS A 20 28.56 -5.05 19.44
N ALA A 21 27.99 -5.97 20.22
CA ALA A 21 26.84 -6.76 19.81
C ALA A 21 25.62 -5.87 19.55
N LEU A 22 25.38 -4.87 20.42
CA LEU A 22 24.30 -3.89 20.24
C LEU A 22 24.49 -3.06 18.96
N ALA A 23 25.71 -2.59 18.69
CA ALA A 23 26.02 -1.83 17.48
C ALA A 23 25.80 -2.66 16.19
N ALA A 24 26.20 -3.94 16.20
CA ALA A 24 25.98 -4.84 15.08
C ALA A 24 24.48 -5.13 14.85
N ALA A 25 23.73 -5.36 15.92
CA ALA A 25 22.27 -5.53 15.85
C ALA A 25 21.58 -4.29 15.26
N GLN A 26 22.00 -3.09 15.70
CA GLN A 26 21.44 -1.84 15.22
C GLN A 26 21.76 -1.56 13.74
N GLN A 27 22.93 -1.98 13.26
CA GLN A 27 23.28 -1.87 11.85
C GLN A 27 22.45 -2.82 10.97
N GLN A 28 22.30 -4.08 11.37
CA GLN A 28 21.45 -5.04 10.66
C GLN A 28 19.98 -4.58 10.61
N GLU A 29 19.49 -3.94 11.66
CA GLU A 29 18.12 -3.46 11.69
C GLU A 29 17.90 -2.21 10.83
N ASN A 30 18.89 -1.30 10.75
CA ASN A 30 18.89 -0.19 9.81
C ASN A 30 18.81 -0.66 8.35
N GLU A 31 19.55 -1.71 7.99
CA GLU A 31 19.46 -2.32 6.66
C GLU A 31 18.07 -2.92 6.39
N GLN A 32 17.43 -3.54 7.40
CA GLN A 32 16.06 -4.01 7.28
C GLN A 32 15.07 -2.85 7.11
N PHE A 33 15.25 -1.74 7.82
CA PHE A 33 14.39 -0.56 7.68
C PHE A 33 14.46 0.03 6.27
N GLN A 34 15.66 0.12 5.69
CA GLN A 34 15.82 0.60 4.32
C GLN A 34 15.11 -0.32 3.31
N LYS A 35 15.19 -1.64 3.49
CA LYS A 35 14.47 -2.60 2.63
C LYS A 35 12.94 -2.41 2.70
N VAL A 36 12.41 -2.20 3.91
CA VAL A 36 10.98 -1.94 4.12
C VAL A 36 10.56 -0.62 3.47
N ASP A 37 11.36 0.43 3.56
CA ASP A 37 11.04 1.73 2.95
C ASP A 37 11.03 1.64 1.41
N VAL A 38 11.96 0.87 0.83
CA VAL A 38 11.96 0.58 -0.62
C VAL A 38 10.71 -0.19 -1.04
N GLU A 39 10.33 -1.22 -0.27
CA GLU A 39 9.14 -2.01 -0.55
C GLU A 39 7.85 -1.18 -0.46
N LYS A 40 7.73 -0.33 0.57
CA LYS A 40 6.58 0.59 0.70
C LYS A 40 6.49 1.58 -0.45
N LYS A 41 7.63 2.12 -0.90
CA LYS A 41 7.67 3.01 -2.06
C LYS A 41 7.16 2.29 -3.31
N LYS A 42 7.62 1.06 -3.53
CA LYS A 42 7.15 0.22 -4.65
C LYS A 42 5.63 -0.05 -4.57
N LEU A 43 5.11 -0.39 -3.39
CA LEU A 43 3.67 -0.60 -3.19
C LEU A 43 2.87 0.67 -3.46
N LEU A 44 3.37 1.84 -3.05
CA LEU A 44 2.75 3.13 -3.33
C LEU A 44 2.70 3.44 -4.83
N GLU A 45 3.80 3.18 -5.56
CA GLU A 45 3.85 3.34 -7.02
C GLU A 45 2.84 2.42 -7.71
N GLN A 46 2.74 1.15 -7.28
CA GLN A 46 1.75 0.21 -7.80
C GLN A 46 0.31 0.68 -7.53
N GLU A 47 0.02 1.20 -6.34
CA GLU A 47 -1.30 1.78 -6.02
C GLU A 47 -1.63 2.94 -6.96
N GLN A 48 -0.67 3.85 -7.20
CA GLN A 48 -0.86 4.99 -8.11
C GLN A 48 -1.14 4.52 -9.54
N GLU A 49 -0.43 3.51 -10.05
CA GLU A 49 -0.68 2.93 -11.36
C GLU A 49 -2.09 2.34 -11.48
N LEU A 50 -2.55 1.60 -10.47
CA LEU A 50 -3.91 1.06 -10.45
C LEU A 50 -4.96 2.18 -10.42
N MET A 51 -4.73 3.23 -9.64
CA MET A 51 -5.64 4.39 -9.58
C MET A 51 -5.69 5.16 -10.90
N LEU A 52 -4.58 5.23 -11.64
CA LEU A 52 -4.56 5.80 -12.99
C LEU A 52 -5.37 4.94 -13.97
N LYS A 53 -5.25 3.61 -13.90
CA LYS A 53 -6.09 2.69 -14.71
C LYS A 53 -7.57 2.86 -14.38
N TYR A 54 -7.91 2.95 -13.09
CA TYR A 54 -9.29 3.16 -12.64
C TYR A 54 -9.88 4.46 -13.21
N LYS A 55 -9.12 5.57 -13.20
CA LYS A 55 -9.55 6.84 -13.81
C LYS A 55 -9.80 6.72 -15.32
N LYS A 56 -8.99 5.93 -16.04
CA LYS A 56 -9.21 5.67 -17.48
C LYS A 56 -10.51 4.91 -17.70
N LEU A 57 -10.73 3.83 -16.94
CA LEU A 57 -11.98 3.07 -17.01
C LEU A 57 -13.21 3.92 -16.67
N GLN A 58 -13.12 4.85 -15.73
CA GLN A 58 -14.21 5.81 -15.47
C GLN A 58 -14.54 6.69 -16.69
N LEU A 59 -13.54 7.13 -17.46
CA LEU A 59 -13.75 7.91 -18.67
C LEU A 59 -14.35 7.05 -19.80
N GLU A 60 -13.89 5.81 -19.93
CA GLU A 60 -14.46 4.84 -20.87
C GLU A 60 -15.92 4.52 -20.50
N GLY A 61 -16.23 4.39 -19.21
CA GLY A 61 -17.59 4.17 -18.71
C GLY A 61 -18.52 5.33 -19.05
N LYS A 62 -18.05 6.57 -18.88
CA LYS A 62 -18.79 7.77 -19.35
C LYS A 62 -19.03 7.75 -20.85
N THR A 63 -18.05 7.31 -21.64
CA THR A 63 -18.18 7.21 -23.09
C THR A 63 -19.20 6.13 -23.48
N ALA A 64 -19.22 5.00 -22.78
CA ALA A 64 -20.23 3.96 -22.96
C ALA A 64 -21.64 4.45 -22.57
N GLN A 65 -21.75 5.25 -21.51
CA GLN A 65 -23.01 5.89 -21.12
C GLN A 65 -23.53 6.84 -22.21
N LEU A 66 -22.66 7.61 -22.88
CA LEU A 66 -23.07 8.46 -24.01
C LEU A 66 -23.68 7.64 -25.16
N LEU A 67 -23.25 6.39 -25.38
CA LEU A 67 -23.88 5.52 -26.38
C LEU A 67 -25.30 5.14 -25.98
N LEU A 68 -25.55 4.88 -24.69
CA LEU A 68 -26.89 4.61 -24.16
C LEU A 68 -27.79 5.84 -24.28
N ASP A 69 -27.27 7.00 -23.94
CA ASP A 69 -28.02 8.26 -23.99
C ASP A 69 -28.43 8.58 -25.43
N GLU A 70 -27.52 8.38 -26.40
CA GLU A 70 -27.82 8.54 -27.82
C GLU A 70 -28.82 7.50 -28.34
N GLY A 71 -28.70 6.23 -27.92
CA GLY A 71 -29.68 5.20 -28.24
C GLY A 71 -31.07 5.56 -27.71
N ASN A 72 -31.16 5.97 -26.44
CA ASN A 72 -32.42 6.40 -25.82
C ASN A 72 -33.03 7.62 -26.52
N LYS A 73 -32.22 8.61 -26.87
CA LYS A 73 -32.66 9.79 -27.64
C LYS A 73 -33.24 9.41 -29.00
N ARG A 74 -32.66 8.42 -29.68
CA ARG A 74 -33.18 7.92 -30.96
C ARG A 74 -34.51 7.17 -30.81
N ILE A 75 -34.67 6.38 -29.75
CA ILE A 75 -35.95 5.73 -29.41
C ILE A 75 -37.01 6.79 -29.14
N GLU A 76 -36.69 7.77 -28.29
CA GLU A 76 -37.62 8.85 -27.94
C GLU A 76 -38.05 9.65 -29.17
N ASN A 77 -37.11 10.00 -30.05
CA ASN A 77 -37.42 10.68 -31.31
C ASN A 77 -38.29 9.83 -32.24
N SER A 78 -38.04 8.53 -32.32
CA SER A 78 -38.84 7.60 -33.13
C SER A 78 -40.28 7.53 -32.63
N LEU A 79 -40.46 7.46 -31.30
CA LEU A 79 -41.77 7.46 -30.66
C LEU A 79 -42.51 8.78 -30.88
N ARG A 80 -41.83 9.93 -30.72
CA ARG A 80 -42.44 11.27 -30.90
C ARG A 80 -42.86 11.55 -32.34
N LYS A 81 -42.12 11.03 -33.32
CA LYS A 81 -42.38 11.25 -34.75
C LYS A 81 -43.24 10.16 -35.39
N GLU A 82 -43.57 9.10 -34.65
CA GLU A 82 -44.22 7.89 -35.17
C GLU A 82 -43.45 7.27 -36.37
N ASP A 83 -42.14 7.51 -36.44
CA ASP A 83 -41.23 6.99 -37.48
C ASP A 83 -40.17 6.10 -36.83
N PHE A 84 -40.27 4.79 -37.07
CA PHE A 84 -39.47 3.77 -36.39
C PHE A 84 -38.18 3.39 -37.13
N LYS A 85 -37.77 4.14 -38.16
CA LYS A 85 -36.54 3.86 -38.94
C LYS A 85 -35.28 3.77 -38.08
N ASP A 86 -35.19 4.55 -36.99
CA ASP A 86 -33.99 4.64 -36.16
C ASP A 86 -33.99 3.68 -34.96
N VAL A 87 -35.07 2.91 -34.72
CA VAL A 87 -35.20 2.03 -33.56
C VAL A 87 -34.15 0.92 -33.57
N HIS A 88 -33.86 0.36 -34.73
CA HIS A 88 -32.85 -0.70 -34.85
C HIS A 88 -31.46 -0.18 -34.48
N ALA A 89 -31.08 0.98 -35.01
CA ALA A 89 -29.80 1.63 -34.69
C ALA A 89 -29.71 1.97 -33.19
N ALA A 90 -30.80 2.45 -32.61
CA ALA A 90 -30.87 2.74 -31.18
C ALA A 90 -30.70 1.48 -30.31
N HIS A 91 -31.34 0.37 -30.68
CA HIS A 91 -31.19 -0.90 -29.98
C HIS A 91 -29.75 -1.42 -30.04
N VAL A 92 -29.06 -1.29 -31.19
CA VAL A 92 -27.65 -1.66 -31.33
C VAL A 92 -26.77 -0.80 -30.41
N LEU A 93 -26.99 0.51 -30.36
CA LEU A 93 -26.27 1.42 -29.45
C LEU A 93 -26.49 1.06 -27.99
N ASN A 94 -27.74 0.83 -27.59
CA ASN A 94 -28.08 0.46 -26.22
C ASN A 94 -27.47 -0.88 -25.80
N LYS A 95 -27.52 -1.88 -26.68
CA LYS A 95 -26.90 -3.19 -26.41
C LYS A 95 -25.38 -3.05 -26.24
N SER A 96 -24.72 -2.37 -27.17
CA SER A 96 -23.27 -2.17 -27.11
C SER A 96 -22.83 -1.36 -25.89
N GLY A 97 -23.55 -0.28 -25.56
CA GLY A 97 -23.27 0.53 -24.38
C GLY A 97 -23.44 -0.28 -23.09
N THR A 98 -24.49 -1.09 -22.99
CA THR A 98 -24.77 -1.93 -21.80
C THR A 98 -23.68 -2.98 -21.59
N GLU A 99 -23.27 -3.68 -22.67
CA GLU A 99 -22.19 -4.67 -22.61
C GLU A 99 -20.87 -4.04 -22.18
N LYS A 100 -20.54 -2.84 -22.71
CA LYS A 100 -19.33 -2.11 -22.34
C LYS A 100 -19.34 -1.67 -20.88
N ILE A 101 -20.44 -1.09 -20.40
CA ILE A 101 -20.56 -0.67 -18.99
C ILE A 101 -20.35 -1.85 -18.06
N LYS A 102 -20.98 -3.00 -18.36
CA LYS A 102 -20.83 -4.20 -17.54
C LYS A 102 -19.36 -4.66 -17.43
N VAL A 103 -18.65 -4.73 -18.55
CA VAL A 103 -17.23 -5.11 -18.56
C VAL A 103 -16.38 -4.10 -17.78
N ILE A 104 -16.63 -2.80 -17.99
CA ILE A 104 -15.93 -1.72 -17.29
C ILE A 104 -16.16 -1.80 -15.77
N ASP A 105 -17.40 -2.04 -15.33
CA ASP A 105 -17.74 -2.16 -13.91
C ASP A 105 -17.05 -3.38 -13.26
N GLU A 106 -17.01 -4.52 -13.95
CA GLU A 106 -16.28 -5.71 -13.50
C GLU A 106 -14.78 -5.44 -13.37
N GLU A 107 -14.17 -4.75 -14.33
CA GLU A 107 -12.75 -4.38 -14.29
C GLU A 107 -12.44 -3.35 -13.20
N MET A 108 -13.30 -2.33 -13.04
CA MET A 108 -13.18 -1.33 -11.98
C MET A 108 -13.26 -1.99 -10.59
N THR A 109 -14.15 -2.95 -10.41
CA THR A 109 -14.27 -3.72 -9.15
C THR A 109 -12.98 -4.47 -8.85
N LYS A 110 -12.44 -5.22 -9.83
CA LYS A 110 -11.15 -5.93 -9.69
C LYS A 110 -9.98 -4.99 -9.40
N LEU A 111 -9.95 -3.80 -10.00
CA LEU A 111 -8.92 -2.81 -9.68
C LEU A 111 -9.02 -2.35 -8.22
N MET A 112 -10.22 -2.08 -7.72
CA MET A 112 -10.43 -1.66 -6.33
C MET A 112 -10.04 -2.76 -5.33
N GLU A 113 -10.33 -4.02 -5.63
CA GLU A 113 -9.86 -5.16 -4.84
C GLU A 113 -8.33 -5.21 -4.78
N ASN A 114 -7.65 -5.02 -5.92
CA ASN A 114 -6.19 -5.00 -5.98
C ASN A 114 -5.59 -3.81 -5.20
N VAL A 115 -6.21 -2.63 -5.28
CA VAL A 115 -5.83 -1.46 -4.48
C VAL A 115 -5.94 -1.77 -2.98
N ALA A 116 -7.04 -2.39 -2.55
CA ALA A 116 -7.25 -2.77 -1.15
C ALA A 116 -6.17 -3.76 -0.66
N ILE A 117 -5.81 -4.75 -1.48
CA ILE A 117 -4.73 -5.71 -1.16
C ILE A 117 -3.39 -4.98 -0.98
N ILE A 118 -3.06 -4.03 -1.86
CA ILE A 118 -1.81 -3.26 -1.77
C ILE A 118 -1.79 -2.39 -0.52
N GLN A 119 -2.90 -1.70 -0.22
CA GLN A 119 -3.04 -0.89 0.99
C GLN A 119 -2.86 -1.74 2.26
N GLN A 120 -3.44 -2.95 2.30
CA GLN A 120 -3.26 -3.87 3.41
C GLN A 120 -1.80 -4.31 3.57
N LYS A 121 -1.11 -4.63 2.47
CA LYS A 121 0.33 -4.97 2.50
C LYS A 121 1.17 -3.80 3.02
N ARG A 122 0.89 -2.57 2.60
CA ARG A 122 1.60 -1.37 3.07
C ARG A 122 1.37 -1.15 4.57
N ALA A 123 0.12 -1.25 5.04
CA ALA A 123 -0.22 -1.12 6.44
C ALA A 123 0.46 -2.19 7.30
N HIS A 124 0.54 -3.43 6.80
CA HIS A 124 1.26 -4.50 7.48
C HIS A 124 2.76 -4.19 7.61
N ALA A 125 3.41 -3.76 6.52
CA ALA A 125 4.81 -3.35 6.53
C ALA A 125 5.07 -2.17 7.49
N GLU A 126 4.15 -1.20 7.57
CA GLU A 126 4.20 -0.10 8.54
C GLU A 126 4.11 -0.57 9.98
N HIS A 127 3.17 -1.48 10.27
CA HIS A 127 2.99 -2.02 11.60
C HIS A 127 4.21 -2.84 12.05
N GLU A 128 4.77 -3.69 11.19
CA GLU A 128 5.98 -4.44 11.51
C GLU A 128 7.18 -3.53 11.78
N GLN A 129 7.36 -2.50 10.94
CA GLN A 129 8.43 -1.52 11.12
C GLN A 129 8.29 -0.78 12.46
N SER A 130 7.08 -0.35 12.81
CA SER A 130 6.78 0.33 14.07
C SER A 130 7.01 -0.58 15.28
N ARG A 131 6.59 -1.85 15.21
CA ARG A 131 6.81 -2.84 16.27
C ARG A 131 8.30 -3.08 16.53
N LYS A 132 9.11 -3.19 15.47
CA LYS A 132 10.57 -3.33 15.56
C LYS A 132 11.22 -2.09 16.19
N LYS A 133 10.87 -0.88 15.72
CA LYS A 133 11.33 0.39 16.32
C LYS A 133 11.04 0.50 17.82
N ARG A 134 9.84 0.09 18.27
CA ARG A 134 9.47 0.12 19.69
C ARG A 134 10.28 -0.86 20.54
N LYS A 135 10.59 -2.05 20.02
CA LYS A 135 11.45 -3.03 20.72
C LYS A 135 12.87 -2.48 20.92
N LEU A 136 13.46 -1.91 19.87
CA LEU A 136 14.78 -1.26 19.95
C LEU A 136 14.82 -0.14 20.98
N ALA A 137 13.82 0.75 20.97
CA ALA A 137 13.75 1.84 21.93
C ALA A 137 13.68 1.31 23.37
N ALA A 138 12.94 0.23 23.61
CA ALA A 138 12.87 -0.40 24.92
C ALA A 138 14.21 -1.04 25.35
N GLU A 139 14.90 -1.75 24.44
CA GLU A 139 16.21 -2.37 24.70
C GLU A 139 17.32 -1.33 24.96
N GLN A 140 17.29 -0.20 24.24
CA GLN A 140 18.21 0.93 24.46
C GLN A 140 17.96 1.63 25.80
N VAL A 141 16.71 1.72 26.25
CA VAL A 141 16.35 2.28 27.56
C VAL A 141 16.79 1.35 28.69
N LEU A 142 16.58 0.04 28.55
CA LEU A 142 17.02 -0.98 29.52
C LEU A 142 18.54 -0.96 29.69
N THR A 143 19.30 -1.00 28.58
CA THR A 143 20.77 -0.94 28.65
C THR A 143 21.29 0.37 29.24
N ARG A 144 20.64 1.51 28.98
CA ARG A 144 20.98 2.78 29.66
C ARG A 144 20.72 2.71 31.16
N ALA A 145 19.58 2.16 31.58
CA ALA A 145 19.22 2.04 32.99
C ALA A 145 20.21 1.12 33.76
N GLU A 146 20.59 0.00 33.16
CA GLU A 146 21.58 -0.94 33.71
C GLU A 146 22.97 -0.29 33.90
N ASN A 147 23.38 0.56 32.95
CA ASN A 147 24.66 1.28 33.02
C ASN A 147 24.65 2.43 34.05
N THR A 148 23.50 3.06 34.31
CA THR A 148 23.38 4.09 35.37
C THR A 148 23.37 3.50 36.77
N HIS A 149 22.83 2.29 36.97
CA HIS A 149 22.81 1.63 38.29
C HIS A 149 24.14 0.97 38.66
N SER A 150 25.01 0.67 37.70
CA SER A 150 26.34 0.08 37.97
C SER A 150 27.40 1.12 38.38
N ASN A 151 27.07 2.42 38.31
CA ASN A 151 27.96 3.54 38.63
C ASN A 151 27.66 4.23 39.99
N LEU A 152 26.75 3.67 40.80
CA LEU A 152 26.42 4.11 42.17
C LEU A 152 26.82 3.03 43.18
#